data_AF-A0A932GIY3-F1
#
_entry.id   AF-A0A932GIY3-F1
#
_cell.length_a   1.000
_cell.length_b   1.000
_cell.length_c   1.000
_cell.angle_alpha   90.00
_cell.angle_beta   90.00
_cell.angle_gamma   90.00
#
_symmetry.space_group_name_H-M   'P 1'
#
loop_
_entity.id
_entity.type
_entity.pdbx_description
1 polymer ?
#
loop_
_entity_poly.entity_id
_entity_poly.type
_entity_poly.pdbx_seq_one_letter_code
_entity_poly.pdbx_strand_id
1 'polypeptide(L)' 'MVWEIEYTDEFGKWWDALSMEEQEKVDAKVGLLIARGPALGRPHADTIKGSRHQHMKELVIQYSGRPYRVFYAFDPRRC' A
#
# COMPACT_ATOMS: atom_id res chain seq x y z
N MET A 1 0.09 -15.91 -8.98
CA MET A 1 0.38 -14.84 -9.96
C MET A 1 0.87 -13.65 -9.14
N VAL A 2 2.04 -13.10 -9.45
CA VAL A 2 2.66 -12.00 -8.68
C VAL A 2 2.11 -10.69 -9.24
N TRP A 3 1.56 -9.82 -8.39
CA TRP A 3 1.15 -8.49 -8.83
C TRP A 3 2.38 -7.60 -9.03
N GLU A 4 2.50 -7.04 -10.23
CA GLU A 4 3.47 -5.98 -10.50
C GLU A 4 3.03 -4.70 -9.79
N ILE A 5 3.99 -3.99 -9.19
CA ILE A 5 3.75 -2.77 -8.45
C ILE A 5 4.45 -1.62 -9.16
N GLU A 6 3.67 -0.60 -9.46
CA GLU A 6 4.15 0.72 -9.86
C GLU A 6 3.91 1.69 -8.71
N TYR A 7 4.80 2.66 -8.55
CA TYR A 7 4.67 3.72 -7.54
C TYR A 7 4.90 5.08 -8.20
N THR A 8 4.32 6.12 -7.61
CA THR A 8 4.46 7.48 -8.14
C THR A 8 5.74 8.15 -7.65
N ASP A 9 6.19 9.20 -8.32
CA ASP A 9 7.35 9.98 -7.89
C ASP A 9 7.20 10.52 -6.46
N GLU A 10 5.99 10.89 -6.05
CA GLU A 10 5.69 11.34 -4.69
C GLU A 10 5.89 10.22 -3.67
N PHE A 11 5.49 8.99 -4.00
CA PHE A 11 5.75 7.83 -3.15
C PHE A 11 7.24 7.57 -3.03
N GLY A 12 8.00 7.62 -4.14
CA GLY A 12 9.45 7.43 -4.13
C GLY A 12 10.16 8.44 -3.24
N LYS A 13 9.82 9.73 -3.37
CA LYS A 13 10.38 10.79 -2.52
C LYS A 13 10.03 10.60 -1.04
N TRP A 14 8.81 10.16 -0.73
CA TRP A 14 8.41 9.85 0.64
C TRP A 14 9.19 8.63 1.19
N TRP A 15 9.34 7.59 0.38
CA TRP A 15 10.09 6.38 0.71
C TRP A 15 11.56 6.69 1.05
N ASP A 16 12.22 7.51 0.24
CA ASP A 16 13.62 7.90 0.44
C ASP A 16 13.84 8.71 1.73
N ALA A 17 12.78 9.34 2.26
CA ALA A 17 12.82 10.08 3.51
C ALA A 17 12.61 9.20 4.76
N LEU A 18 12.24 7.92 4.59
CA LEU A 18 12.04 6.98 5.69
C LEU A 18 13.37 6.42 6.19
N SER A 19 13.42 6.12 7.49
CA SER A 19 14.50 5.30 8.05
C SER A 19 14.44 3.86 7.55
N MET A 20 15.55 3.13 7.68
CA MET A 20 15.64 1.72 7.28
C MET A 20 14.57 0.84 7.96
N GLU A 21 14.28 1.06 9.24
CA GLU A 21 13.26 0.30 9.96
C GLU A 21 11.84 0.60 9.47
N GLU A 22 11.58 1.86 9.11
CA GLU A 22 10.30 2.27 8.54
C GLU A 22 10.12 1.66 7.15
N GLN A 23 11.15 1.72 6.30
CA GLN A 23 11.16 1.07 4.99
C GLN A 23 10.89 -0.43 5.11
N GLU A 24 11.51 -1.12 6.07
CA GLU A 24 11.26 -2.55 6.31
C GLU A 24 9.80 -2.85 6.65
N LYS A 25 9.15 -2.01 7.48
CA LYS A 25 7.72 -2.18 7.80
C LYS A 25 6.81 -1.93 6.61
N VAL A 26 7.15 -0.95 5.77
CA VAL A 26 6.38 -0.65 4.56
C VAL A 26 6.58 -1.79 3.54
N ASP A 27 7.80 -2.24 3.30
CA ASP A 27 8.13 -3.34 2.40
C ASP A 27 7.40 -4.63 2.77
N ALA A 28 7.40 -5.00 4.06
CA ALA A 28 6.69 -6.18 4.54
C ALA A 28 5.18 -6.13 4.21
N LYS A 29 4.57 -4.94 4.25
CA LYS A 29 3.15 -4.75 3.91
C LYS A 29 2.93 -4.75 2.39
N VAL A 30 3.85 -4.17 1.63
CA VAL A 30 3.84 -4.22 0.17
C VAL A 30 3.98 -5.67 -0.31
N GLY A 31 4.87 -6.46 0.29
CA GLY A 31 5.01 -7.90 -0.01
C GLY A 31 3.71 -8.69 0.24
N LEU A 32 2.98 -8.38 1.32
CA LEU A 32 1.65 -8.97 1.55
C LEU A 32 0.64 -8.58 0.47
N LEU A 33 0.70 -7.33 -0.01
CA LEU A 33 -0.13 -6.85 -1.10
C LEU A 33 0.19 -7.57 -2.41
N ILE A 34 1.47 -7.77 -2.74
CA ILE A 34 1.90 -8.56 -3.90
C ILE A 34 1.38 -9.99 -3.82
N ALA A 35 1.53 -10.63 -2.66
CA ALA A 35 1.20 -12.04 -2.47
C ALA A 35 -0.31 -12.31 -2.49
N ARG A 36 -1.13 -11.41 -1.92
CA ARG A 36 -2.58 -11.61 -1.77
C ARG A 36 -3.41 -10.82 -2.78
N GLY A 37 -2.86 -9.76 -3.36
CA GLY A 37 -3.55 -8.93 -4.33
C GLY A 37 -4.90 -8.42 -3.82
N PRO A 38 -5.97 -8.48 -4.64
CA PRO A 38 -7.30 -8.02 -4.27
C PRO A 38 -7.91 -8.68 -3.03
N ALA A 39 -7.42 -9.88 -2.65
CA ALA A 39 -7.87 -10.58 -1.46
C ALA A 39 -7.27 -10.03 -0.15
N LEU A 40 -6.31 -9.10 -0.22
CA LEU A 40 -5.80 -8.41 0.96
C LEU A 40 -6.85 -7.46 1.52
N GLY A 41 -7.30 -7.74 2.75
CA GLY A 41 -8.25 -6.91 3.48
C GLY A 41 -7.77 -6.56 4.89
N ARG A 42 -8.72 -6.24 5.77
CA ARG A 42 -8.43 -5.88 7.16
C ARG A 42 -7.68 -7.03 7.88
N PRO A 43 -6.74 -6.72 8.78
CA PRO A 43 -6.37 -5.38 9.27
C PRO A 43 -5.26 -4.70 8.43
N HIS A 44 -4.89 -5.26 7.28
CA HIS A 44 -3.73 -4.80 6.50
C HIS A 44 -4.09 -3.82 5.40
N ALA A 45 -5.31 -3.91 4.87
CA ALA A 45 -5.82 -2.98 3.90
C ALA A 45 -7.28 -2.64 4.17
N ASP A 46 -7.70 -1.46 3.73
CA ASP A 46 -9.11 -1.06 3.73
C ASP A 46 -9.44 -0.25 2.48
N THR A 47 -10.73 -0.08 2.20
CA THR A 47 -11.22 0.73 1.07
C THR A 47 -11.43 2.17 1.55
N ILE A 48 -10.89 3.14 0.81
CA ILE A 48 -11.10 4.56 1.10
C ILE A 48 -12.48 4.98 0.62
N LYS A 49 -13.36 5.33 1.56
CA LYS A 49 -14.69 5.88 1.25
C LYS A 49 -14.57 7.37 0.90
N GLY A 50 -15.36 7.82 -0.08
CA GLY A 50 -15.42 9.24 -0.48
C GLY A 50 -14.25 9.72 -1.34
N SER A 51 -13.34 8.83 -1.76
CA SER A 51 -12.34 9.16 -2.77
C SER A 51 -13.00 9.44 -4.12
N ARG A 52 -12.43 10.37 -4.90
CA ARG A 52 -12.78 10.57 -6.32
C ARG A 52 -12.53 9.30 -7.16
N HIS A 53 -11.65 8.41 -6.69
CA HIS A 53 -11.31 7.16 -7.35
C HIS A 53 -12.03 5.99 -6.65
N GLN A 54 -12.97 5.34 -7.35
CA GLN A 54 -13.87 4.32 -6.77
C GLN A 54 -13.15 3.07 -6.21
N HIS A 55 -11.94 2.77 -6.69
CA HIS A 55 -11.15 1.60 -6.27
C HIS A 55 -9.97 1.96 -5.39
N MET A 56 -9.96 3.17 -4.83
CA MET A 56 -8.89 3.61 -3.93
C MET A 56 -8.91 2.81 -2.64
N LYS A 57 -7.76 2.27 -2.29
CA LYS A 57 -7.50 1.50 -1.08
C LYS A 57 -6.36 2.13 -0.30
N GLU A 58 -6.28 1.78 0.97
CA GLU A 58 -5.15 2.11 1.83
C GLU A 58 -4.51 0.84 2.37
N LEU A 59 -3.18 0.85 2.42
CA LEU A 59 -2.36 -0.13 3.10
C LEU A 59 -2.02 0.41 4.49
N VAL A 60 -2.35 -0.36 5.52
CA VAL A 60 -2.20 0.04 6.91
C VAL A 60 -0.92 -0.58 7.47
N ILE A 61 0.05 0.29 7.73
CA ILE A 61 1.36 -0.04 8.29
C ILE A 61 1.43 0.53 9.70
N GLN A 62 1.99 -0.24 10.64
CA GLN A 62 2.19 0.19 12.02
C GLN A 62 3.69 0.18 12.31
N TYR A 63 4.22 1.33 12.73
CA TYR A 63 5.61 1.45 13.15
C TYR A 63 5.69 2.27 14.43
N SER A 64 6.21 1.67 15.51
CA SER A 64 6.42 2.35 16.80
C SER A 64 5.21 3.16 17.33
N GLY A 65 3.99 2.63 17.17
CA GLY A 65 2.75 3.31 17.59
C GLY A 65 2.26 4.42 16.65
N ARG A 66 2.94 4.63 15.51
CA ARG A 66 2.57 5.58 14.47
C ARG A 66 2.02 4.82 13.26
N PRO A 67 0.75 5.03 12.89
CA PRO A 67 0.19 4.43 11.69
C PRO A 67 0.66 5.16 10.43
N TYR A 68 1.21 4.42 9.46
CA TYR A 68 1.38 4.88 8.09
C TYR A 68 0.28 4.32 7.20
N ARG A 69 -0.18 5.15 6.27
CA ARG A 69 -1.23 4.81 5.31
C ARG A 69 -0.69 5.10 3.92
N VAL A 70 -0.50 4.04 3.14
CA VAL A 70 -0.08 4.14 1.74
C VAL A 70 -1.31 3.91 0.87
N PHE A 71 -1.64 4.86 0.00
CA PHE A 71 -2.79 4.75 -0.87
C PHE A 71 -2.42 4.04 -2.17
N TYR A 72 -3.30 3.16 -2.64
CA TYR A 72 -3.08 2.38 -3.85
C TYR A 72 -4.40 2.00 -4.52
N ALA A 73 -4.34 1.56 -5.76
CA ALA A 73 -5.45 0.98 -6.49
C ALA A 73 -4.94 -0.16 -7.38
N PHE A 74 -5.80 -1.13 -7.66
CA PHE A 74 -5.50 -2.16 -8.67
C PHE A 74 -5.79 -1.62 -10.06
N ASP A 75 -4.99 -2.03 -11.05
CA ASP A 75 -5.26 -1.70 -12.45
C ASP A 75 -6.62 -2.27 -12.88
N PRO A 76 -7.59 -1.42 -13.27
CA PRO A 76 -8.92 -1.88 -13.70
C PRO A 76 -8.89 -2.70 -14.99
N ARG A 77 -7.76 -2.77 -15.69
CA ARG A 77 -7.58 -3.59 -16.91
C ARG A 77 -7.14 -5.02 -16.63
N ARG A 78 -6.64 -5.32 -15.43
CA ARG A 78 -6.14 -6.64 -15.03
C ARG A 78 -7.21 -7.47 -14.26
N CYS A 79 -8.50 -7.22 -14.50
CA CYS A 79 -9.62 -7.93 -13.88
C CYS A 79 -9.54 -9.45 -14.03
#